data_AF-A0A1V3RLT9-F1
#
_entry.id   AF-A0A1V3RLT9-F1
#
_cell.length_a   1.000
_cell.length_b   1.000
_cell.length_c   1.000
_cell.angle_alpha   90.00
_cell.angle_beta   90.00
_cell.angle_gamma   90.00
#
_symmetry.space_group_name_H-M   'P 1'
#
loop_
_entity.id
_entity.type
_entity.pdbx_description
1 polymer ?
#
loop_
_entity_poly.entity_id
_entity_poly.type
_entity_poly.pdbx_seq_one_letter_code
_entity_poly.pdbx_strand_id
1 'polypeptide(L)'
;MKQFIFILLFLFSIISCSDKEKSETEKIVFYSSPSFYSGFKIELDNKTKRIIASIPYEYSLADSVSQKTWKFMDSTDLASIRKFLPKEIKFEVKPENLQFKELENILQKLSQLKADGLPPEDGINICIESKTSEKKISKKIFYSPNRNSEEGKLIVKTYEVIALLFKDETKLEDAIENSQRYFNDDIYIVKSTAPLYVKFLDTHCDDIENEIGKLPYSKTIFVDLTNYSKDKNECLEKILRKKYSKIKWILKTTENYGFAEE
;
A
#
# COMPACT_ATOMS: atom_id res chain seq x y z
N MET A 1 -42.70 47.47 28.88
CA MET A 1 -42.56 46.01 28.68
C MET A 1 -42.29 45.57 27.23
N LYS A 2 -42.49 46.40 26.18
CA LYS A 2 -42.18 45.99 24.78
C LYS A 2 -40.72 46.21 24.34
N GLN A 3 -40.01 47.17 24.94
CA GLN A 3 -38.60 47.45 24.59
C GLN A 3 -37.59 46.44 25.16
N PHE A 4 -37.88 45.82 26.32
CA PHE A 4 -36.99 44.82 26.92
C PHE A 4 -36.98 43.48 26.16
N ILE A 5 -38.06 43.14 25.46
CA ILE A 5 -38.15 41.91 24.66
C ILE A 5 -37.28 42.01 23.41
N PHE A 6 -37.16 43.20 22.81
CA PHE A 6 -36.31 43.42 21.64
C PHE A 6 -34.82 43.30 21.96
N ILE A 7 -34.38 43.75 23.14
CA ILE A 7 -32.98 43.64 23.58
C ILE A 7 -32.65 42.16 23.90
N LEU A 8 -33.59 41.41 24.49
CA LEU A 8 -33.39 39.99 24.79
C LEU A 8 -33.29 39.14 23.51
N LEU A 9 -34.09 39.44 22.48
CA LEU A 9 -34.02 38.78 21.18
C LEU A 9 -32.73 39.10 20.41
N PHE A 10 -32.21 40.32 20.54
CA PHE A 10 -30.94 40.71 19.91
C PHE A 10 -29.72 40.04 20.58
N LEU A 11 -29.79 39.75 21.88
CA LEU A 11 -28.75 39.01 22.60
C LEU A 11 -28.70 37.52 22.20
N PHE A 12 -29.82 36.90 21.84
CA PHE A 12 -29.82 35.53 21.30
C PHE A 12 -29.22 35.43 19.88
N SER A 13 -29.34 36.47 19.06
CA SER A 13 -28.69 36.51 17.74
C SER A 13 -27.18 36.72 17.79
N ILE A 14 -26.64 37.34 18.85
CA ILE A 14 -25.19 37.53 19.00
C ILE A 14 -24.51 36.27 19.56
N ILE A 15 -25.21 35.47 20.37
CA ILE A 15 -24.66 34.22 20.94
C ILE A 15 -24.74 33.04 19.97
N SER A 16 -25.61 33.08 18.95
CA SER A 16 -25.64 32.06 17.88
C SER A 16 -24.62 32.28 16.75
N CYS A 17 -23.76 33.30 16.83
CA CYS A 17 -22.67 33.55 15.89
C CYS A 17 -21.31 33.17 16.49
N SER A 18 -21.29 32.10 17.29
CA SER A 18 -20.07 31.38 17.67
C SER A 18 -20.18 29.94 17.20
N ASP A 19 -20.51 29.76 15.93
CA ASP A 19 -19.96 28.62 15.21
C ASP A 19 -18.44 28.84 15.21
N LYS A 20 -17.76 28.18 16.15
CA LYS A 20 -16.36 27.84 15.93
C LYS A 20 -16.36 27.13 14.58
N GLU A 21 -15.99 27.83 13.52
CA GLU A 21 -15.80 27.25 12.19
C GLU A 21 -15.01 25.97 12.42
N LYS A 22 -15.69 24.83 12.30
CA LYS A 22 -15.02 23.54 12.34
C LYS A 22 -14.12 23.58 11.12
N SER A 23 -12.82 23.73 11.34
CA SER A 23 -11.84 23.88 10.27
C SER A 23 -12.09 22.75 9.25
N GLU A 24 -12.63 23.11 8.09
CA GLU A 24 -13.10 22.15 7.10
C GLU A 24 -11.88 21.43 6.51
N THR A 25 -11.98 20.13 6.28
CA THR A 25 -10.90 19.37 5.65
C THR A 25 -10.86 19.73 4.17
N GLU A 26 -9.79 20.39 3.73
CA GLU A 26 -9.63 20.80 2.32
C GLU A 26 -9.12 19.64 1.47
N LYS A 27 -8.25 18.81 2.04
CA LYS A 27 -7.52 17.80 1.29
C LYS A 27 -7.20 16.61 2.18
N ILE A 28 -7.41 15.41 1.64
CA ILE A 28 -7.01 14.15 2.28
C ILE A 28 -6.07 13.42 1.34
N VAL A 29 -4.94 12.95 1.85
CA VAL A 29 -3.98 12.16 1.10
C VAL A 29 -3.84 10.79 1.74
N PHE A 30 -4.07 9.75 0.95
CA PHE A 30 -3.86 8.35 1.29
C PHE A 30 -2.58 7.87 0.60
N TYR A 31 -1.66 7.28 1.35
CA TYR A 31 -0.46 6.65 0.82
C TYR A 31 -0.47 5.18 1.20
N SER A 32 -0.25 4.31 0.21
CA SER A 32 0.03 2.90 0.40
C SER A 32 1.47 2.61 0.01
N SER A 33 2.27 2.09 0.95
CA SER A 33 3.70 1.85 0.75
C SER A 33 4.10 0.46 1.25
N PRO A 34 4.04 -0.58 0.40
CA PRO A 34 4.62 -1.89 0.70
C PRO A 34 6.15 -1.83 0.78
N SER A 35 6.77 -2.72 1.55
CA SER A 35 8.22 -2.68 1.82
C SER A 35 9.12 -2.95 0.62
N PHE A 36 8.66 -3.72 -0.37
CA PHE A 36 9.49 -4.13 -1.52
C PHE A 36 9.04 -3.61 -2.90
N TYR A 37 7.92 -2.89 -2.96
CA TYR A 37 7.39 -2.34 -4.22
C TYR A 37 7.19 -0.83 -4.11
N SER A 38 7.20 -0.15 -5.26
CA SER A 38 6.74 1.22 -5.32
C SER A 38 5.27 1.30 -4.90
N GLY A 39 5.01 2.10 -3.87
CA GLY A 39 3.67 2.40 -3.40
C GLY A 39 2.90 3.33 -4.33
N PHE A 40 1.73 3.76 -3.89
CA PHE A 40 0.96 4.78 -4.58
C PHE A 40 0.34 5.79 -3.61
N LYS A 41 -0.03 6.94 -4.14
CA LYS A 41 -0.63 8.06 -3.42
C LYS A 41 -1.97 8.41 -4.07
N ILE A 42 -2.99 8.60 -3.25
CA ILE A 42 -4.30 9.13 -3.66
C ILE A 42 -4.55 10.43 -2.94
N GLU A 43 -4.89 11.46 -3.69
CA GLU A 43 -5.17 12.80 -3.20
C GLU A 43 -6.61 13.15 -3.51
N LEU A 44 -7.41 13.41 -2.47
CA LEU A 44 -8.76 13.94 -2.56
C LEU A 44 -8.72 15.43 -2.31
N ASP A 45 -9.18 16.22 -3.28
CA ASP A 45 -9.36 17.66 -3.15
C ASP A 45 -10.86 17.97 -2.96
N ASN A 46 -11.22 18.41 -1.75
CA ASN A 46 -12.61 18.70 -1.40
C ASN A 46 -13.14 19.97 -2.07
N LYS A 47 -12.28 20.89 -2.50
CA LYS A 47 -12.67 22.12 -3.18
C LYS A 47 -12.99 21.85 -4.65
N THR A 48 -12.14 21.10 -5.32
CA THR A 48 -12.31 20.82 -6.77
C THR A 48 -13.13 19.57 -7.05
N LYS A 49 -13.37 18.73 -6.03
CA LYS A 49 -13.98 17.40 -6.14
C LYS A 49 -13.23 16.50 -7.11
N ARG A 50 -11.90 16.63 -7.13
CA ARG A 50 -10.99 15.82 -7.95
C ARG A 50 -10.29 14.79 -7.09
N ILE A 51 -10.00 13.65 -7.70
CA ILE A 51 -9.18 12.59 -7.12
C ILE A 51 -7.97 12.42 -8.02
N ILE A 52 -6.79 12.53 -7.44
CA ILE A 52 -5.52 12.40 -8.15
C ILE A 52 -4.80 11.16 -7.60
N ALA A 53 -4.55 10.18 -8.46
CA ALA A 53 -3.66 9.07 -8.15
C ALA A 53 -2.24 9.41 -8.62
N SER A 54 -1.23 9.00 -7.85
CA SER A 54 0.17 9.18 -8.22
C SER A 54 1.00 7.94 -7.88
N ILE A 55 1.86 7.54 -8.81
CA ILE A 55 2.78 6.41 -8.66
C ILE A 55 4.20 6.91 -8.89
N PRO A 56 5.18 6.62 -8.00
CA PRO A 56 6.57 6.99 -8.23
C PRO A 56 7.12 6.39 -9.53
N TYR A 57 7.96 7.14 -10.25
CA TYR A 57 8.69 6.55 -11.37
C TYR A 57 9.78 5.59 -10.88
N GLU A 58 9.85 4.43 -11.53
CA GLU A 58 10.99 3.53 -11.44
C GLU A 58 11.95 3.80 -12.60
N TYR A 59 13.22 3.97 -12.28
CA TYR A 59 14.26 4.29 -13.25
C TYR A 59 15.28 3.17 -13.33
N SER A 60 15.66 2.82 -14.54
CA SER A 60 16.84 2.00 -14.84
C SER A 60 17.75 2.77 -15.78
N LEU A 61 19.05 2.76 -15.51
CA LEU A 61 20.05 3.36 -16.38
C LEU A 61 20.77 2.28 -17.18
N ALA A 62 21.09 2.60 -18.43
CA ALA A 62 21.80 1.72 -19.34
C ALA A 62 22.77 2.52 -20.21
N ASP A 63 24.00 2.02 -20.37
CA ASP A 63 25.05 2.64 -21.19
C ASP A 63 24.79 2.50 -22.70
N SER A 64 23.98 1.51 -23.07
CA SER A 64 23.60 1.25 -24.45
C SER A 64 22.27 0.53 -24.49
N VAL A 65 21.36 1.04 -25.33
CA VAL A 65 20.11 0.36 -25.68
C VAL A 65 20.32 -0.23 -27.07
N SER A 66 20.57 -1.55 -27.16
CA SER A 66 20.56 -2.26 -28.44
C SER A 66 19.33 -3.16 -28.49
N GLN A 67 18.82 -3.45 -29.70
CA GLN A 67 17.71 -4.40 -29.90
C GLN A 67 18.00 -5.80 -29.33
N LYS A 68 19.26 -6.15 -29.06
CA LYS A 68 19.70 -7.50 -28.66
C LYS A 68 20.35 -7.56 -27.28
N THR A 69 20.66 -6.42 -26.66
CA THR A 69 21.39 -6.37 -25.39
C THR A 69 20.96 -5.17 -24.56
N TRP A 70 20.52 -5.44 -23.34
CA TRP A 70 20.38 -4.45 -22.28
C TRP A 70 21.53 -4.66 -21.30
N LYS A 71 22.48 -3.73 -21.23
CA LYS A 71 23.50 -3.70 -20.18
C LYS A 71 23.09 -2.65 -19.15
N PHE A 72 22.77 -3.11 -17.94
CA PHE A 72 22.47 -2.23 -16.81
C PHE A 72 23.74 -1.53 -16.34
N MET A 73 23.64 -0.24 -16.04
CA MET A 73 24.71 0.56 -15.44
C MET A 73 24.84 0.32 -13.94
N ASP A 74 26.03 0.66 -13.44
CA ASP A 74 26.30 0.83 -12.02
C ASP A 74 25.38 1.91 -11.41
N SER A 75 24.90 1.66 -10.19
CA SER A 75 23.85 2.41 -9.48
C SER A 75 24.26 3.83 -9.04
N THR A 76 25.55 4.16 -9.18
CA THR A 76 26.17 5.40 -8.67
C THR A 76 25.79 6.64 -9.48
N ASP A 77 25.54 6.51 -10.79
CA ASP A 77 25.20 7.66 -11.65
C ASP A 77 23.74 8.13 -11.51
N LEU A 78 22.82 7.26 -11.10
CA LEU A 78 21.40 7.61 -10.93
C LEU A 78 21.20 8.72 -9.91
N ALA A 79 21.96 8.71 -8.81
CA ALA A 79 21.86 9.73 -7.78
C ALA A 79 22.17 11.14 -8.32
N SER A 80 23.11 11.27 -9.26
CA SER A 80 23.54 12.56 -9.82
C SER A 80 22.46 13.23 -10.68
N ILE A 81 21.67 12.42 -11.41
CA ILE A 81 20.65 12.90 -12.34
C ILE A 81 19.22 12.86 -11.78
N ARG A 82 18.98 12.17 -10.65
CA ARG A 82 17.65 11.93 -10.07
C ARG A 82 16.80 13.19 -9.91
N LYS A 83 17.43 14.34 -9.62
CA LYS A 83 16.73 15.63 -9.43
C LYS A 83 16.10 16.18 -10.72
N PHE A 84 16.58 15.75 -11.88
CA PHE A 84 16.09 16.17 -13.20
C PHE A 84 15.08 15.19 -13.79
N LEU A 85 14.98 13.99 -13.22
CA LEU A 85 14.03 12.97 -13.67
C LEU A 85 12.63 13.26 -13.13
N PRO A 86 11.56 12.92 -13.89
CA PRO A 86 10.20 12.95 -13.37
C PRO A 86 10.07 12.21 -12.03
N LYS A 87 9.18 12.65 -11.14
CA LYS A 87 9.06 12.02 -9.81
C LYS A 87 7.94 11.00 -9.73
N GLU A 88 6.82 11.31 -10.36
CA GLU A 88 5.60 10.50 -10.30
C GLU A 88 4.82 10.59 -11.61
N ILE A 89 4.14 9.49 -11.96
CA ILE A 89 3.05 9.46 -12.94
C ILE A 89 1.79 9.89 -12.21
N LYS A 90 0.94 10.70 -12.84
CA LYS A 90 -0.33 11.16 -12.26
C LYS A 90 -1.51 10.77 -13.14
N PHE A 91 -2.57 10.33 -12.49
CA PHE A 91 -3.88 10.09 -13.09
C PHE A 91 -4.89 10.95 -12.34
N GLU A 92 -5.81 11.57 -13.07
CA GLU A 92 -6.80 12.47 -12.48
C GLU A 92 -8.20 12.07 -12.94
N VAL A 93 -9.12 12.00 -11.99
CA VAL A 93 -10.54 11.79 -12.27
C VAL A 93 -11.39 12.82 -11.54
N LYS A 94 -12.51 13.17 -12.15
CA LYS A 94 -13.61 13.91 -11.52
C LYS A 94 -14.80 12.96 -11.38
N PRO A 95 -14.92 12.24 -10.25
CA PRO A 95 -15.92 11.18 -10.08
C PRO A 95 -17.33 11.75 -9.86
N GLU A 96 -18.32 10.86 -9.86
CA GLU A 96 -19.64 11.18 -9.36
C GLU A 96 -19.60 11.53 -7.86
N ASN A 97 -20.50 12.41 -7.41
CA ASN A 97 -20.51 12.89 -6.03
C ASN A 97 -20.65 11.74 -5.01
N LEU A 98 -21.39 10.68 -5.36
CA LEU A 98 -21.54 9.49 -4.51
C LEU A 98 -20.20 8.79 -4.28
N GLN A 99 -19.46 8.51 -5.35
CA GLN A 99 -18.15 7.84 -5.27
C GLN A 99 -17.11 8.70 -4.55
N PHE A 100 -17.12 10.01 -4.79
CA PHE A 100 -16.28 10.96 -4.06
C PHE A 100 -16.55 10.91 -2.55
N LYS A 101 -17.83 10.99 -2.17
CA LYS A 101 -18.26 10.97 -0.77
C LYS A 101 -17.99 9.65 -0.09
N GLU A 102 -18.11 8.54 -0.82
CA GLU A 102 -17.74 7.22 -0.30
C GLU A 102 -16.26 7.17 0.08
N LEU A 103 -15.37 7.55 -0.83
CA LEU A 103 -13.93 7.56 -0.55
C LEU A 103 -13.58 8.55 0.57
N GLU A 104 -14.14 9.76 0.53
CA GLU A 104 -13.95 10.78 1.58
C GLU A 104 -14.33 10.23 2.96
N ASN A 105 -15.50 9.59 3.08
CA ASN A 105 -15.98 9.04 4.34
C ASN A 105 -15.07 7.91 4.87
N ILE A 106 -14.59 7.03 3.99
CA ILE A 106 -13.67 5.95 4.37
C ILE A 106 -12.36 6.54 4.92
N LEU A 107 -11.76 7.49 4.20
CA LEU A 107 -10.50 8.09 4.61
C LEU A 107 -10.63 8.95 5.87
N GLN A 108 -11.76 9.66 6.05
CA GLN A 108 -12.05 10.37 7.29
C GLN A 108 -12.14 9.40 8.48
N LYS A 109 -12.82 8.26 8.33
CA LYS A 109 -12.87 7.23 9.38
C LYS A 109 -11.47 6.71 9.72
N LEU A 110 -10.68 6.35 8.72
CA LEU A 110 -9.29 5.91 8.91
C LEU A 110 -8.46 6.97 9.66
N SER A 111 -8.61 8.26 9.34
CA SER A 111 -7.87 9.33 10.02
C SER A 111 -8.18 9.46 11.51
N GLN A 112 -9.34 8.95 11.97
CA GLN A 112 -9.81 9.06 13.36
C GLN A 112 -9.47 7.84 14.22
N LEU A 113 -9.13 6.69 13.62
CA LEU A 113 -8.77 5.48 14.36
C LEU A 113 -7.48 5.69 15.18
N LYS A 114 -7.15 4.77 16.10
CA LYS A 114 -5.83 4.79 16.75
C LYS A 114 -4.78 4.23 15.80
N ALA A 115 -3.57 4.78 15.87
CA ALA A 115 -2.43 4.28 15.10
C ALA A 115 -1.59 3.58 16.12
N ASP A 116 -1.45 2.28 15.96
CA ASP A 116 -0.70 1.46 16.87
C ASP A 116 0.50 0.86 16.14
N GLY A 117 1.57 0.63 16.91
CA GLY A 117 2.72 -0.14 16.47
C GLY A 117 3.97 0.67 16.14
N LEU A 118 5.05 -0.07 16.04
CA LEU A 118 6.32 0.34 15.47
C LEU A 118 6.39 -0.18 14.02
N PRO A 119 7.13 0.48 13.13
CA PRO A 119 7.33 -0.02 11.78
C PRO A 119 7.97 -1.43 11.82
N PRO A 120 7.35 -2.44 11.19
CA PRO A 120 7.95 -3.76 11.07
C PRO A 120 9.10 -3.75 10.04
N GLU A 121 9.96 -4.77 10.08
CA GLU A 121 11.03 -4.95 9.08
C GLU A 121 10.47 -5.19 7.67
N ASP A 122 9.27 -5.77 7.58
CA ASP A 122 8.57 -6.08 6.33
C ASP A 122 7.05 -5.85 6.50
N GLY A 123 6.35 -5.60 5.39
CA GLY A 123 4.92 -5.39 5.36
C GLY A 123 4.50 -4.15 4.58
N ILE A 124 3.53 -3.41 5.10
CA ILE A 124 2.94 -2.26 4.41
C ILE A 124 2.65 -1.11 5.36
N ASN A 125 3.07 0.08 4.94
CA ASN A 125 2.81 1.31 5.67
C ASN A 125 1.68 2.06 4.98
N ILE A 126 0.58 2.30 5.70
CA ILE A 126 -0.52 3.12 5.24
C ILE A 126 -0.49 4.46 5.95
N CYS A 127 -0.40 5.54 5.20
CA CYS A 127 -0.38 6.88 5.76
C CYS A 127 -1.59 7.69 5.28
N ILE A 128 -2.32 8.30 6.22
CA ILE A 128 -3.38 9.27 5.95
C ILE A 128 -2.90 10.64 6.41
N GLU A 129 -2.90 11.61 5.50
CA GLU A 129 -2.64 13.01 5.81
C GLU A 129 -3.88 13.84 5.52
N SER A 130 -4.39 14.56 6.50
CA SER A 130 -5.51 15.49 6.32
C SER A 130 -5.04 16.92 6.52
N LYS A 131 -5.37 17.79 5.57
CA LYS A 131 -5.08 19.21 5.64
C LYS A 131 -6.37 20.00 5.75
N THR A 132 -6.43 20.87 6.74
CA THR A 132 -7.59 21.74 6.96
C THR A 132 -7.41 23.12 6.34
N SER A 133 -8.48 23.91 6.28
CA SER A 133 -8.48 25.29 5.79
C SER A 133 -7.50 26.21 6.53
N GLU A 134 -7.25 25.93 7.81
CA GLU A 134 -6.24 26.61 8.62
C GLU A 134 -4.79 26.14 8.32
N LYS A 135 -4.60 25.33 7.28
CA LYS A 135 -3.33 24.67 6.90
C LYS A 135 -2.74 23.78 7.99
N LYS A 136 -3.53 23.39 9.00
CA LYS A 136 -3.13 22.36 9.96
C LYS A 136 -3.09 21.01 9.25
N ILE A 137 -2.01 20.27 9.48
CA ILE A 137 -1.79 18.94 8.91
C ILE A 137 -1.88 17.93 10.06
N SER A 138 -2.80 16.97 9.95
CA SER A 138 -2.78 15.77 10.78
C SER A 138 -2.26 14.61 9.95
N LYS A 139 -1.47 13.74 10.59
CA LYS A 139 -0.88 12.56 9.96
C LYS A 139 -1.17 11.33 10.80
N LYS A 140 -1.54 10.26 10.14
CA LYS A 140 -1.80 8.95 10.72
C LYS A 140 -1.04 7.89 9.94
N ILE A 141 -0.39 6.97 10.64
CA ILE A 141 0.34 5.86 10.00
C ILE A 141 -0.11 4.56 10.64
N PHE A 142 -0.46 3.58 9.81
CA PHE A 142 -0.74 2.21 10.19
C PHE A 142 0.38 1.33 9.65
N TYR A 143 0.95 0.52 10.52
CA TYR A 143 2.04 -0.39 10.20
C TYR A 143 1.49 -1.80 10.09
N SER A 144 1.51 -2.36 8.88
CA SER A 144 1.01 -3.70 8.54
C SER A 144 -0.30 -4.08 9.24
N PRO A 145 -1.37 -3.27 9.09
CA PRO A 145 -2.63 -3.55 9.76
C PRO A 145 -3.23 -4.88 9.28
N ASN A 146 -3.72 -5.68 10.23
CA ASN A 146 -4.36 -6.96 9.96
C ASN A 146 -5.60 -6.77 9.04
N ARG A 147 -5.78 -7.63 8.04
CA ARG A 147 -6.90 -7.51 7.08
C ARG A 147 -8.27 -7.46 7.73
N ASN A 148 -8.43 -8.19 8.84
CA ASN A 148 -9.69 -8.38 9.54
C ASN A 148 -9.96 -7.30 10.60
N SER A 149 -8.97 -6.46 10.91
CA SER A 149 -9.16 -5.30 11.80
C SER A 149 -10.05 -4.24 11.15
N GLU A 150 -10.47 -3.25 11.95
CA GLU A 150 -11.32 -2.17 11.46
C GLU A 150 -10.58 -1.35 10.39
N GLU A 151 -9.33 -0.97 10.67
CA GLU A 151 -8.48 -0.25 9.73
C GLU A 151 -8.17 -1.10 8.48
N GLY A 152 -7.88 -2.40 8.62
CA GLY A 152 -7.62 -3.27 7.48
C GLY A 152 -8.79 -3.37 6.51
N LYS A 153 -10.01 -3.55 7.04
CA LYS A 153 -11.24 -3.55 6.23
C LYS A 153 -11.47 -2.22 5.50
N LEU A 154 -11.24 -1.10 6.17
CA LEU A 154 -11.38 0.22 5.55
C LEU A 154 -10.32 0.47 4.47
N ILE A 155 -9.09 -0.03 4.65
CA ILE A 155 -8.02 0.09 3.65
C ILE A 155 -8.31 -0.78 2.42
N VAL A 156 -8.74 -2.03 2.61
CA VAL A 156 -9.19 -2.89 1.50
C VAL A 156 -10.33 -2.23 0.72
N LYS A 157 -11.32 -1.68 1.43
CA LYS A 157 -12.43 -0.94 0.79
C LYS A 157 -11.94 0.31 0.04
N THR A 158 -10.94 1.01 0.58
CA THR A 158 -10.29 2.15 -0.09
C THR A 158 -9.72 1.70 -1.44
N TYR A 159 -9.00 0.57 -1.48
CA TYR A 159 -8.46 0.00 -2.72
C TYR A 159 -9.54 -0.35 -3.74
N GLU A 160 -10.62 -0.99 -3.31
CA GLU A 160 -11.75 -1.34 -4.19
C GLU A 160 -12.35 -0.10 -4.86
N VAL A 161 -12.57 0.97 -4.09
CA VAL A 161 -13.10 2.24 -4.63
C VAL A 161 -12.12 2.89 -5.60
N ILE A 162 -10.81 2.89 -5.29
CA ILE A 162 -9.80 3.45 -6.18
C ILE A 162 -9.71 2.66 -7.48
N ALA A 163 -9.69 1.32 -7.41
CA ALA A 163 -9.64 0.46 -8.58
C ALA A 163 -10.82 0.70 -9.53
N LEU A 164 -12.02 0.94 -8.99
CA LEU A 164 -13.19 1.30 -9.78
C LEU A 164 -13.06 2.69 -10.43
N LEU A 165 -12.54 3.67 -9.69
CA LEU A 165 -12.37 5.04 -10.17
C LEU A 165 -11.35 5.15 -11.32
N PHE A 166 -10.32 4.31 -11.30
CA PHE A 166 -9.21 4.32 -12.23
C PHE A 166 -9.07 3.00 -13.00
N LYS A 167 -10.20 2.34 -13.30
CA LYS A 167 -10.26 1.00 -13.91
C LYS A 167 -9.50 0.83 -15.23
N ASP A 168 -9.25 1.95 -15.93
CA ASP A 168 -8.56 1.95 -17.23
C ASP A 168 -7.03 2.18 -17.08
N GLU A 169 -6.54 2.41 -15.85
CA GLU A 169 -5.15 2.73 -15.54
C GLU A 169 -4.38 1.52 -14.98
N THR A 170 -3.90 0.66 -15.87
CA THR A 170 -3.25 -0.63 -15.53
C THR A 170 -2.09 -0.51 -14.53
N LYS A 171 -1.29 0.56 -14.61
CA LYS A 171 -0.20 0.79 -13.66
C LYS A 171 -0.69 0.99 -12.22
N LEU A 172 -1.86 1.61 -12.05
CA LEU A 172 -2.43 1.82 -10.72
C LEU A 172 -3.06 0.53 -10.19
N GLU A 173 -3.68 -0.25 -11.07
CA GLU A 173 -4.15 -1.61 -10.74
C GLU A 173 -3.00 -2.48 -10.21
N ASP A 174 -1.85 -2.51 -10.90
CA ASP A 174 -0.65 -3.24 -10.46
C ASP A 174 -0.16 -2.76 -9.08
N ALA A 175 -0.15 -1.44 -8.84
CA ALA A 175 0.28 -0.87 -7.56
C ALA A 175 -0.69 -1.22 -6.40
N ILE A 176 -1.99 -1.27 -6.68
CA ILE A 176 -3.02 -1.70 -5.73
C ILE A 176 -2.86 -3.20 -5.43
N GLU A 177 -2.70 -4.04 -6.45
CA GLU A 177 -2.51 -5.48 -6.27
C GLU A 177 -1.25 -5.75 -5.43
N ASN A 178 -0.15 -5.09 -5.75
CA ASN A 178 1.08 -5.18 -4.96
C ASN A 178 0.87 -4.77 -3.51
N SER A 179 0.11 -3.71 -3.25
CA SER A 179 -0.23 -3.30 -1.88
C SER A 179 -1.11 -4.33 -1.17
N GLN A 180 -2.12 -4.87 -1.84
CA GLN A 180 -3.03 -5.89 -1.29
C GLN A 180 -2.31 -7.18 -0.88
N ARG A 181 -1.23 -7.55 -1.58
CA ARG A 181 -0.42 -8.72 -1.22
C ARG A 181 0.16 -8.65 0.19
N TYR A 182 0.41 -7.45 0.73
CA TYR A 182 0.92 -7.25 2.10
C TYR A 182 -0.19 -7.07 3.14
N PHE A 183 -1.44 -6.97 2.69
CA PHE A 183 -2.64 -7.07 3.54
C PHE A 183 -3.12 -8.50 3.70
N ASN A 184 -2.50 -9.45 3.02
CA ASN A 184 -2.84 -10.84 3.20
C ASN A 184 -2.06 -11.37 4.41
N ASP A 185 -2.77 -11.70 5.49
CA ASP A 185 -2.21 -12.44 6.64
C ASP A 185 -1.80 -13.87 6.27
N ASP A 186 -1.90 -14.22 4.97
CA ASP A 186 -1.54 -15.52 4.44
C ASP A 186 -0.02 -15.69 4.51
N ILE A 187 0.41 -16.71 5.25
CA ILE A 187 1.84 -17.08 5.36
C ILE A 187 2.43 -17.43 3.99
N TYR A 188 1.61 -17.93 3.06
CA TYR A 188 2.01 -18.22 1.70
C TYR A 188 0.84 -18.13 0.70
N ILE A 189 1.18 -18.05 -0.59
CA ILE A 189 0.27 -18.21 -1.73
C ILE A 189 0.68 -19.44 -2.54
N VAL A 190 -0.27 -20.34 -2.83
CA VAL A 190 -0.06 -21.44 -3.80
C VAL A 190 -0.27 -20.91 -5.22
N LYS A 191 0.82 -20.75 -5.98
CA LYS A 191 0.81 -20.28 -7.37
C LYS A 191 0.45 -21.37 -8.37
N SER A 192 0.76 -22.62 -8.05
CA SER A 192 0.38 -23.80 -8.82
C SER A 192 0.41 -25.03 -7.93
N THR A 193 -0.45 -26.02 -8.19
CA THR A 193 -0.48 -27.30 -7.47
C THR A 193 0.25 -28.42 -8.22
N ALA A 194 0.50 -28.26 -9.53
CA ALA A 194 1.22 -29.22 -10.37
C ALA A 194 1.98 -28.50 -11.50
N PRO A 195 3.27 -28.15 -11.32
CA PRO A 195 4.11 -28.43 -10.15
C PRO A 195 3.67 -27.62 -8.92
N LEU A 196 3.92 -28.14 -7.72
CA LEU A 196 3.62 -27.41 -6.49
C LEU A 196 4.57 -26.21 -6.36
N TYR A 197 4.06 -25.03 -6.65
CA TYR A 197 4.75 -23.76 -6.60
C TYR A 197 4.06 -22.86 -5.57
N VAL A 198 4.81 -22.49 -4.53
CA VAL A 198 4.34 -21.73 -3.38
C VAL A 198 5.25 -20.52 -3.16
N LYS A 199 4.65 -19.34 -3.02
CA LYS A 199 5.35 -18.10 -2.65
C LYS A 199 5.07 -17.80 -1.19
N PHE A 200 6.10 -17.74 -0.35
CA PHE A 200 5.93 -17.38 1.05
C PHE A 200 5.90 -15.85 1.20
N LEU A 201 4.97 -15.37 2.02
CA LEU A 201 4.78 -13.95 2.36
C LEU A 201 5.17 -13.66 3.81
N ASP A 202 5.24 -14.69 4.65
CA ASP A 202 5.86 -14.64 5.96
C ASP A 202 6.86 -15.80 6.14
N THR A 203 7.95 -15.55 6.87
CA THR A 203 8.94 -16.56 7.25
C THR A 203 9.17 -16.68 8.77
N HIS A 204 8.34 -16.02 9.58
CA HIS A 204 8.31 -16.23 11.03
C HIS A 204 7.93 -17.68 11.37
N CYS A 205 8.65 -18.26 12.32
CA CYS A 205 8.60 -19.69 12.58
C CYS A 205 7.39 -20.17 13.35
N ASP A 206 6.74 -19.29 14.12
CA ASP A 206 5.78 -19.70 15.14
C ASP A 206 4.50 -20.28 14.51
N ASP A 207 4.10 -19.78 13.32
CA ASP A 207 2.85 -20.17 12.66
C ASP A 207 3.03 -20.99 11.36
N ILE A 208 4.26 -21.10 10.85
CA ILE A 208 4.53 -21.64 9.50
C ILE A 208 4.38 -23.17 9.40
N GLU A 209 4.60 -23.90 10.50
CA GLU A 209 4.51 -25.37 10.52
C GLU A 209 3.08 -25.87 10.28
N ASN A 210 2.10 -25.25 10.95
CA ASN A 210 0.69 -25.60 10.80
C ASN A 210 0.19 -25.33 9.37
N GLU A 211 0.58 -24.19 8.79
CA GLU A 211 0.17 -23.83 7.44
C GLU A 211 0.84 -24.72 6.38
N ILE A 212 2.14 -25.06 6.51
CA ILE A 212 2.80 -26.03 5.61
C ILE A 212 2.11 -27.40 5.67
N GLY A 213 1.56 -27.78 6.83
CA GLY A 213 0.71 -28.95 6.99
C GLY A 213 -0.46 -28.99 6.01
N LYS A 214 -1.05 -27.85 5.66
CA LYS A 214 -2.21 -27.71 4.77
C LYS A 214 -1.87 -27.72 3.29
N LEU A 215 -0.61 -27.51 2.91
CA LEU A 215 -0.20 -27.51 1.50
C LEU A 215 -0.47 -28.87 0.82
N PRO A 216 -0.72 -28.90 -0.50
CA PRO A 216 -0.83 -30.15 -1.26
C PRO A 216 0.41 -31.04 -1.09
N TYR A 217 0.22 -32.35 -1.12
CA TYR A 217 1.34 -33.28 -1.16
C TYR A 217 2.00 -33.25 -2.55
N SER A 218 3.32 -33.17 -2.56
CA SER A 218 4.14 -33.30 -3.77
C SER A 218 5.51 -33.84 -3.38
N LYS A 219 6.21 -34.52 -4.29
CA LYS A 219 7.60 -34.92 -4.07
C LYS A 219 8.55 -33.71 -4.09
N THR A 220 8.25 -32.74 -4.96
CA THR A 220 9.02 -31.51 -5.19
C THR A 220 8.15 -30.30 -4.91
N ILE A 221 8.67 -29.34 -4.15
CA ILE A 221 8.07 -28.02 -3.96
C ILE A 221 9.00 -26.94 -4.52
N PHE A 222 8.45 -25.98 -5.26
CA PHE A 222 9.12 -24.74 -5.66
C PHE A 222 8.74 -23.65 -4.67
N VAL A 223 9.73 -23.07 -3.99
CA VAL A 223 9.55 -22.15 -2.86
C VAL A 223 10.09 -20.79 -3.26
N ASP A 224 9.19 -19.86 -3.51
CA ASP A 224 9.53 -18.47 -3.84
C ASP A 224 9.63 -17.62 -2.59
N LEU A 225 10.85 -17.14 -2.39
CA LEU A 225 11.28 -16.21 -1.36
C LEU A 225 11.84 -14.94 -2.00
N THR A 226 11.40 -14.56 -3.21
CA THR A 226 11.93 -13.37 -3.91
C THR A 226 11.58 -12.06 -3.20
N ASN A 227 10.73 -12.11 -2.19
CA ASN A 227 10.45 -10.97 -1.33
C ASN A 227 11.56 -10.78 -0.26
N TYR A 228 12.38 -11.80 0.03
CA TYR A 228 13.37 -11.74 1.10
C TYR A 228 14.77 -11.52 0.55
N SER A 229 15.58 -10.77 1.30
CA SER A 229 16.99 -10.49 1.02
C SER A 229 17.95 -11.51 1.63
N LYS A 230 17.43 -12.47 2.40
CA LYS A 230 18.23 -13.54 3.03
C LYS A 230 18.20 -14.77 2.16
N ASP A 231 19.38 -15.33 1.90
CA ASP A 231 19.53 -16.48 1.01
C ASP A 231 18.74 -17.71 1.49
N LYS A 232 18.60 -17.94 2.81
CA LYS A 232 17.83 -19.06 3.37
C LYS A 232 17.28 -18.74 4.76
N ASN A 233 16.01 -19.08 5.00
CA ASN A 233 15.45 -19.18 6.34
C ASN A 233 15.56 -20.64 6.81
N GLU A 234 16.50 -20.93 7.71
CA GLU A 234 16.83 -22.28 8.19
C GLU A 234 15.63 -23.01 8.81
N CYS A 235 14.75 -22.27 9.47
CA CYS A 235 13.56 -22.80 10.11
C CYS A 235 12.50 -23.22 9.08
N LEU A 236 12.23 -22.37 8.09
CA LEU A 236 11.34 -22.71 6.97
C LEU A 236 11.85 -23.96 6.23
N GLU A 237 13.15 -24.02 5.94
CA GLU A 237 13.77 -25.20 5.32
C GLU A 237 13.54 -26.46 6.16
N LYS A 238 13.83 -26.40 7.47
CA LYS A 238 13.65 -27.54 8.39
C LYS A 238 12.21 -28.05 8.39
N ILE A 239 11.22 -27.15 8.40
CA ILE A 239 9.81 -27.51 8.40
C ILE A 239 9.39 -28.11 7.05
N LEU A 240 9.76 -27.48 5.93
CA LEU A 240 9.46 -28.00 4.60
C LEU A 240 10.06 -29.39 4.36
N ARG A 241 11.28 -29.66 4.85
CA ARG A 241 11.94 -30.96 4.73
C ARG A 241 11.21 -32.09 5.48
N LYS A 242 10.34 -31.78 6.45
CA LYS A 242 9.49 -32.80 7.10
C LYS A 242 8.47 -33.39 6.12
N LYS A 243 8.03 -32.62 5.12
CA LYS A 243 6.94 -32.99 4.20
C LYS A 243 7.41 -33.22 2.75
N TYR A 244 8.41 -32.47 2.29
CA TYR A 244 8.87 -32.46 0.91
C TYR A 244 10.31 -33.00 0.79
N SER A 245 10.50 -34.01 -0.06
CA SER A 245 11.81 -34.62 -0.28
C SER A 245 12.74 -33.80 -1.17
N LYS A 246 12.17 -32.96 -2.05
CA LYS A 246 12.90 -32.06 -2.94
C LYS A 246 12.35 -30.64 -2.78
N ILE A 247 13.23 -29.70 -2.47
CA ILE A 247 12.88 -28.28 -2.35
C ILE A 247 13.70 -27.52 -3.38
N LYS A 248 13.04 -26.72 -4.22
CA LYS A 248 13.65 -25.85 -5.23
C LYS A 248 13.39 -24.41 -4.81
N TRP A 249 14.44 -23.70 -4.40
CA TRP A 249 14.35 -22.32 -3.92
C TRP A 249 14.38 -21.33 -5.08
N ILE A 250 13.49 -20.35 -5.06
CA ILE A 250 13.47 -19.20 -5.97
C ILE A 250 13.74 -17.98 -5.11
N LEU A 251 14.98 -17.49 -5.15
CA LEU A 251 15.46 -16.38 -4.33
C LEU A 251 15.58 -15.13 -5.19
N LYS A 252 15.50 -13.95 -4.55
CA LYS A 252 15.87 -12.70 -5.20
C LYS A 252 17.38 -12.67 -5.26
N THR A 253 17.95 -12.90 -6.45
CA THR A 253 19.38 -12.70 -6.64
C THR A 253 19.66 -11.20 -6.75
N THR A 254 20.62 -10.70 -5.98
CA THR A 254 21.17 -9.34 -6.17
C THR A 254 21.97 -9.24 -7.46
N GLU A 255 22.28 -10.37 -8.07
CA GLU A 255 22.91 -10.49 -9.37
C GLU A 255 21.94 -11.12 -10.37
N ASN A 256 21.71 -10.45 -11.50
CA ASN A 256 20.95 -11.01 -12.61
C ASN A 256 21.72 -12.19 -13.22
N TYR A 257 21.55 -13.40 -12.66
CA TYR A 257 21.89 -14.63 -13.35
C TYR A 257 20.60 -15.39 -13.65
N GLY A 258 20.38 -15.64 -14.94
CA GLY A 258 19.40 -16.60 -15.41
C GLY A 258 19.62 -17.96 -14.77
N PHE A 259 18.55 -18.76 -14.77
CA PHE A 259 18.49 -20.13 -14.26
C PHE A 259 19.84 -20.88 -14.40
N ALA A 260 20.49 -21.15 -13.27
CA ALA A 260 21.48 -22.20 -13.19
C ALA A 260 20.74 -23.51 -12.94
N GLU A 261 20.61 -24.32 -13.98
CA GLU A 261 20.25 -25.73 -13.84
C GLU A 261 21.47 -26.49 -13.27
N GLU A 262 21.24 -27.25 -12.20
CA GLU A 262 21.98 -28.47 -11.87
C GLU A 262 21.06 -29.68 -12.07
#